data_AF-A0A2V8KFV0-F1
#
_entry.id   AF-A0A2V8KFV0-F1
#
_cell.length_a   1.000
_cell.length_b   1.000
_cell.length_c   1.000
_cell.angle_alpha   90.00
_cell.angle_beta   90.00
_cell.angle_gamma   90.00
#
_symmetry.space_group_name_H-M   'P 1'
#
loop_
_entity.id
_entity.type
_entity.pdbx_description
1 polymer ?
#
loop_
_entity_poly.entity_id
_entity_poly.type
_entity_poly.pdbx_seq_one_letter_code
_entity_poly.pdbx_strand_id
1 'polypeptide(L)'
;MSVYRAGCVVLLVLLGMVLSDNPAFAQVDFSGEWSPRFYEDEPERVPGPELGDYLGLPINDAARERADTWAASIQSMPEWQCRPHSADYIWRGPSQLRITKEVDPVTRQVTAFHAEWLRSVDNIYYLDGRPHPSANAPHTWGGFATAKWDGDMLTIKATHLKEGYVRRNGVPRSDLATVTEHWMRHGNWLTVVTIVEDPVYLTEPFVRSTDYELDEHQLVAPYPCDVVEEVERGKNVVPHFLPGTNPSLKDFAAAHNLPEEATRGGAATMYPEYRSKLATMPTAGKK
;
A
#
# COMPACT_ATOMS: atom_id res chain seq x y z
N MET A 1 51.74 41.97 -21.49
CA MET A 1 50.95 41.83 -20.24
C MET A 1 49.44 41.66 -20.44
N SER A 2 48.88 41.74 -21.66
CA SER A 2 47.42 41.64 -21.88
C SER A 2 46.89 40.20 -22.04
N VAL A 3 47.66 39.31 -22.67
CA VAL A 3 47.21 37.94 -23.02
C VAL A 3 47.10 37.00 -21.81
N TYR A 4 47.99 37.14 -20.82
CA TYR A 4 47.95 36.32 -19.60
C TYR A 4 46.74 36.62 -18.69
N ARG A 5 46.24 37.86 -18.68
CA ARG A 5 45.05 38.24 -17.91
C ARG A 5 43.78 37.66 -18.53
N ALA A 6 43.70 37.60 -19.86
CA ALA A 6 42.56 36.99 -20.54
C ALA A 6 42.49 35.47 -20.31
N GLY A 7 43.63 34.77 -20.34
CA GLY A 7 43.70 33.33 -20.09
C GLY A 7 43.25 32.93 -18.67
N CYS A 8 43.67 33.67 -17.64
CA CYS A 8 43.27 33.39 -16.26
C CYS A 8 41.77 33.65 -16.02
N VAL A 9 41.19 34.68 -16.65
CA VAL A 9 39.75 34.97 -16.50
C VAL A 9 38.90 33.88 -17.17
N VAL A 10 39.31 33.41 -18.35
CA VAL A 10 38.60 32.30 -19.03
C VAL A 10 38.68 31.00 -18.23
N LEU A 11 39.83 30.71 -17.62
CA LEU A 11 40.01 29.52 -16.79
C LEU A 11 39.16 29.57 -15.51
N LEU A 12 39.06 30.75 -14.87
CA LEU A 12 38.24 30.95 -13.66
C LEU A 12 36.74 30.89 -13.95
N VAL A 13 36.29 31.39 -15.11
CA VAL A 13 34.89 31.29 -15.55
C VAL A 13 34.53 29.83 -15.88
N LEU A 14 35.42 29.09 -16.54
CA LEU A 14 35.23 27.67 -16.82
C LEU A 14 35.23 26.82 -15.53
N LEU A 15 36.11 27.11 -14.57
CA LEU A 15 36.08 26.45 -13.26
C LEU A 15 34.79 26.77 -12.49
N GLY A 16 34.30 28.01 -12.55
CA GLY A 16 33.03 28.41 -11.94
C GLY A 16 31.81 27.72 -12.53
N MET A 17 31.82 27.38 -13.83
CA MET A 17 30.76 26.61 -14.50
C MET A 17 30.83 25.10 -14.21
N VAL A 18 32.02 24.56 -13.92
CA VAL A 18 32.18 23.15 -13.52
C VAL A 18 31.86 22.95 -12.03
N LEU A 19 32.03 24.00 -11.21
CA LEU A 19 31.69 24.01 -9.77
C LEU A 19 30.27 24.47 -9.47
N SER A 20 29.49 24.89 -10.48
CA SER A 20 28.05 24.99 -10.32
C SER A 20 27.48 23.58 -10.35
N ASP A 21 27.35 22.98 -9.16
CA ASP A 21 26.50 21.83 -8.89
C ASP A 21 25.05 22.23 -9.20
N ASN A 22 24.70 22.31 -10.47
CA ASN A 22 23.31 22.13 -10.87
C ASN A 22 23.04 20.65 -10.65
N PRO A 23 22.26 20.24 -9.64
CA PRO A 23 21.86 18.86 -9.54
C PRO A 23 21.21 18.48 -10.87
N ALA A 24 21.86 17.58 -11.61
CA ALA A 24 21.18 16.90 -12.70
C ALA A 24 20.08 16.09 -12.02
N PHE A 25 18.83 16.56 -12.13
CA PHE A 25 17.68 15.83 -11.64
C PHE A 25 17.52 14.58 -12.50
N ALA A 26 18.08 13.46 -12.06
CA ALA A 26 17.89 12.13 -12.65
C ALA A 26 16.50 11.56 -12.28
N GLN A 27 15.47 12.42 -12.29
CA GLN A 27 14.10 12.03 -11.96
C GLN A 27 13.63 10.96 -12.94
N VAL A 28 13.36 9.77 -12.40
CA VAL A 28 12.88 8.64 -13.20
C VAL A 28 11.41 8.85 -13.56
N ASP A 29 11.01 8.41 -14.74
CA ASP A 29 9.61 8.41 -15.13
C ASP A 29 8.93 7.13 -14.62
N PHE A 30 7.87 7.28 -13.82
CA PHE A 30 7.06 6.14 -13.36
C PHE A 30 5.87 5.84 -14.25
N SER A 31 5.56 6.68 -15.25
CA SER A 31 4.43 6.45 -16.13
C SER A 31 4.58 5.17 -16.95
N GLY A 32 3.46 4.49 -17.14
CA GLY A 32 3.41 3.21 -17.85
C GLY A 32 2.29 2.31 -17.37
N GLU A 33 2.23 1.16 -18.02
CA GLU A 33 1.35 0.04 -17.68
C GLU A 33 2.19 -1.02 -16.98
N TRP A 34 1.79 -1.40 -15.77
CA TRP A 34 2.57 -2.19 -14.84
C TRP A 34 1.79 -3.44 -14.45
N SER A 35 2.34 -4.61 -14.79
CA SER A 35 1.75 -5.92 -14.52
C SER A 35 2.21 -6.43 -13.17
N PRO A 36 1.30 -6.83 -12.26
CA PRO A 36 1.70 -7.33 -10.95
C PRO A 36 2.42 -8.68 -11.10
N ARG A 37 3.49 -8.86 -10.33
CA ARG A 37 4.16 -10.17 -10.19
C ARG A 37 3.90 -10.72 -8.79
N PHE A 38 3.59 -12.02 -8.72
CA PHE A 38 3.20 -12.71 -7.49
C PHE A 38 4.25 -13.74 -7.07
N TYR A 39 5.53 -13.35 -7.14
CA TYR A 39 6.61 -14.18 -6.62
C TYR A 39 6.68 -14.17 -5.08
N GLU A 40 6.08 -13.15 -4.47
CA GLU A 40 5.94 -12.96 -3.03
C GLU A 40 4.47 -12.93 -2.62
N ASP A 41 4.16 -13.51 -1.46
CA ASP A 41 2.86 -13.44 -0.80
C ASP A 41 1.66 -13.85 -1.68
N GLU A 42 1.87 -14.72 -2.66
CA GLU A 42 0.83 -15.15 -3.63
C GLU A 42 -0.46 -15.61 -2.94
N PRO A 43 -0.43 -16.45 -1.88
CA PRO A 43 -1.66 -16.89 -1.22
C PRO A 43 -2.51 -15.74 -0.69
N GLU A 44 -1.88 -14.67 -0.19
CA GLU A 44 -2.59 -13.49 0.30
C GLU A 44 -3.07 -12.57 -0.84
N ARG A 45 -2.26 -12.43 -1.90
CA ARG A 45 -2.51 -11.44 -2.97
C ARG A 45 -3.54 -11.92 -3.98
N VAL A 46 -3.53 -13.21 -4.33
CA VAL A 46 -4.36 -13.77 -5.40
C VAL A 46 -5.61 -14.47 -4.83
N PRO A 47 -5.54 -15.68 -4.23
CA PRO A 47 -6.71 -16.29 -3.57
C PRO A 47 -7.33 -15.39 -2.51
N GLY A 48 -6.47 -14.75 -1.72
CA GLY A 48 -6.86 -13.95 -0.58
C GLY A 48 -6.45 -14.59 0.75
N PRO A 49 -6.24 -13.78 1.79
CA PRO A 49 -5.81 -14.24 3.10
C PRO A 49 -6.87 -15.10 3.80
N GLU A 50 -6.43 -16.12 4.52
CA GLU A 50 -7.30 -17.00 5.30
C GLU A 50 -7.80 -16.31 6.58
N LEU A 51 -8.96 -16.73 7.09
CA LEU A 51 -9.47 -16.25 8.38
C LEU A 51 -8.55 -16.73 9.51
N GLY A 52 -8.21 -15.82 10.43
CA GLY A 52 -7.29 -16.12 11.53
C GLY A 52 -5.81 -16.18 11.14
N ASP A 53 -5.45 -15.89 9.88
CA ASP A 53 -4.07 -15.67 9.45
C ASP A 53 -3.66 -14.19 9.63
N TYR A 54 -3.06 -13.90 10.78
CA TYR A 54 -2.46 -12.59 11.08
C TYR A 54 -0.93 -12.66 11.15
N LEU A 55 -0.32 -13.64 10.46
CA LEU A 55 1.13 -13.81 10.45
C LEU A 55 1.84 -12.55 9.95
N GLY A 56 2.85 -12.12 10.70
CA GLY A 56 3.69 -10.97 10.34
C GLY A 56 2.98 -9.62 10.42
N LEU A 57 1.77 -9.55 10.99
CA LEU A 57 1.06 -8.29 11.17
C LEU A 57 1.33 -7.72 12.57
N PRO A 58 1.78 -6.46 12.71
CA PRO A 58 2.01 -5.83 14.01
C PRO A 58 0.71 -5.32 14.64
N ILE A 59 -0.28 -6.19 14.84
CA ILE A 59 -1.62 -5.82 15.30
C ILE A 59 -1.77 -5.89 16.82
N ASN A 60 -2.58 -4.97 17.37
CA ASN A 60 -2.97 -4.96 18.79
C ASN A 60 -4.26 -5.77 19.05
N ASP A 61 -4.74 -5.78 20.31
CA ASP A 61 -5.94 -6.52 20.69
C ASP A 61 -7.23 -5.96 20.05
N ALA A 62 -7.32 -4.64 19.85
CA ALA A 62 -8.48 -4.03 19.20
C ALA A 62 -8.59 -4.46 17.73
N ALA A 63 -7.46 -4.55 17.03
CA ALA A 63 -7.42 -5.05 15.66
C ALA A 63 -7.79 -6.54 15.58
N ARG A 64 -7.28 -7.36 16.52
CA ARG A 64 -7.66 -8.77 16.64
C ARG A 64 -9.16 -8.94 16.87
N GLU A 65 -9.74 -8.21 17.81
CA GLU A 65 -11.17 -8.30 18.12
C GLU A 65 -12.04 -7.95 16.90
N ARG A 66 -11.64 -6.91 16.15
CA ARG A 66 -12.37 -6.53 14.93
C ARG A 66 -12.26 -7.58 13.83
N ALA A 67 -11.08 -8.17 13.66
CA ALA A 67 -10.86 -9.23 12.67
C ALA A 67 -11.59 -10.53 13.06
N ASP A 68 -11.62 -10.86 14.36
CA ASP A 68 -12.28 -12.07 14.87
C ASP A 68 -13.80 -12.02 14.77
N THR A 69 -14.39 -10.84 14.94
CA THR A 69 -15.83 -10.60 14.82
C THR A 69 -16.29 -10.35 13.37
N TRP A 70 -15.33 -10.26 12.43
CA TRP A 70 -15.61 -10.05 11.01
C TRP A 70 -16.13 -11.31 10.33
N ALA A 71 -17.13 -11.15 9.46
CA ALA A 71 -17.65 -12.20 8.59
C ALA A 71 -17.39 -11.86 7.13
N ALA A 72 -16.75 -12.76 6.38
CA ALA A 72 -16.42 -12.52 4.97
C ALA A 72 -17.64 -12.21 4.09
N SER A 73 -18.81 -12.75 4.46
CA SER A 73 -20.06 -12.49 3.78
C SER A 73 -20.53 -11.04 3.87
N ILE A 74 -19.91 -10.19 4.69
CA ILE A 74 -20.17 -8.74 4.66
C ILE A 74 -19.89 -8.15 3.27
N GLN A 75 -18.96 -8.71 2.51
CA GLN A 75 -18.62 -8.23 1.16
C GLN A 75 -19.74 -8.44 0.14
N SER A 76 -20.66 -9.36 0.43
CA SER A 76 -21.86 -9.58 -0.40
C SER A 76 -23.02 -8.65 -0.04
N MET A 77 -22.83 -7.73 0.91
CA MET A 77 -23.82 -6.69 1.20
C MET A 77 -23.80 -5.63 0.09
N PRO A 78 -24.96 -5.14 -0.37
CA PRO A 78 -25.05 -4.10 -1.39
C PRO A 78 -24.18 -2.88 -1.11
N GLU A 79 -24.07 -2.47 0.16
CA GLU A 79 -23.29 -1.31 0.60
C GLU A 79 -21.76 -1.52 0.54
N TRP A 80 -21.31 -2.78 0.39
CA TRP A 80 -19.89 -3.16 0.41
C TRP A 80 -19.34 -3.51 -0.97
N GLN A 81 -20.16 -4.05 -1.88
CA GLN A 81 -19.73 -4.58 -3.18
C GLN A 81 -18.94 -3.58 -4.03
N CYS A 82 -19.36 -2.31 -4.05
CA CYS A 82 -18.75 -1.27 -4.86
C CYS A 82 -17.84 -0.31 -4.09
N ARG A 83 -17.39 -0.71 -2.90
CA ARG A 83 -16.36 0.05 -2.19
C ARG A 83 -15.01 -0.13 -2.88
N PRO A 84 -14.33 0.95 -3.29
CA PRO A 84 -12.98 0.87 -3.80
C PRO A 84 -12.02 0.31 -2.75
N HIS A 85 -10.97 -0.36 -3.21
CA HIS A 85 -9.79 -0.59 -2.39
C HIS A 85 -9.17 0.76 -2.01
N SER A 86 -8.71 0.88 -0.77
CA SER A 86 -8.02 2.08 -0.30
C SER A 86 -6.57 2.12 -0.82
N ALA A 87 -6.01 3.33 -0.93
CA ALA A 87 -4.66 3.57 -1.48
C ALA A 87 -3.56 2.71 -0.82
N ASP A 88 -3.66 2.49 0.49
CA ASP A 88 -2.70 1.70 1.25
C ASP A 88 -2.74 0.20 0.92
N TYR A 89 -3.93 -0.33 0.59
CA TYR A 89 -4.11 -1.74 0.30
C TYR A 89 -3.93 -2.07 -1.18
N ILE A 90 -4.33 -1.19 -2.10
CA ILE A 90 -4.50 -1.56 -3.52
C ILE A 90 -3.21 -2.07 -4.17
N TRP A 91 -2.04 -1.62 -3.74
CA TRP A 91 -0.74 -2.15 -4.16
C TRP A 91 -0.65 -3.67 -4.05
N ARG A 92 -1.28 -4.26 -3.02
CA ARG A 92 -1.30 -5.69 -2.74
C ARG A 92 -2.35 -6.46 -3.54
N GLY A 93 -3.27 -5.76 -4.21
CA GLY A 93 -4.30 -6.37 -5.06
C GLY A 93 -3.70 -7.12 -6.26
N PRO A 94 -4.48 -8.00 -6.89
CA PRO A 94 -4.03 -8.78 -8.04
C PRO A 94 -4.16 -8.02 -9.38
N SER A 95 -4.57 -6.75 -9.34
CA SER A 95 -4.96 -5.98 -10.52
C SER A 95 -3.76 -5.34 -11.22
N GLN A 96 -3.91 -5.15 -12.53
CA GLN A 96 -3.05 -4.31 -13.36
C GLN A 96 -3.02 -2.87 -12.85
N LEU A 97 -1.85 -2.24 -12.93
CA LEU A 97 -1.61 -0.86 -12.55
C LEU A 97 -1.34 -0.01 -13.79
N ARG A 98 -1.96 1.17 -13.85
CA ARG A 98 -1.58 2.24 -14.78
C ARG A 98 -1.07 3.42 -13.97
N ILE A 99 0.08 3.97 -14.36
CA ILE A 99 0.57 5.25 -13.85
C ILE A 99 0.59 6.26 -14.99
N THR A 100 -0.04 7.42 -14.78
CA THR A 100 0.04 8.57 -15.70
C THR A 100 0.64 9.79 -15.01
N LYS A 101 1.19 10.72 -15.80
CA LYS A 101 1.76 11.99 -15.32
C LYS A 101 0.80 13.14 -15.58
N GLU A 102 0.60 13.97 -14.59
CA GLU A 102 0.11 15.33 -14.77
C GLU A 102 1.30 16.25 -15.05
N VAL A 103 1.23 17.04 -16.13
CA VAL A 103 2.32 17.92 -16.57
C VAL A 103 1.78 19.33 -16.76
N ASP A 104 2.42 20.30 -16.12
CA ASP A 104 2.11 21.72 -16.33
C ASP A 104 2.37 22.09 -17.80
N PRO A 105 1.37 22.66 -18.52
CA PRO A 105 1.49 22.90 -19.96
C PRO A 105 2.48 24.01 -20.32
N VAL A 106 2.83 24.89 -19.37
CA VAL A 106 3.72 26.03 -19.54
C VAL A 106 5.14 25.67 -19.14
N THR A 107 5.33 25.19 -17.91
CA THR A 107 6.66 24.90 -17.33
C THR A 107 7.20 23.54 -17.73
N ARG A 108 6.32 22.63 -18.20
CA ARG A 108 6.62 21.22 -18.50
C ARG A 108 7.09 20.39 -17.31
N GLN A 109 6.90 20.89 -16.10
CA GLN A 109 7.15 20.14 -14.87
C GLN A 109 6.05 19.11 -14.63
N VAL A 110 6.44 17.94 -14.12
CA VAL A 110 5.48 16.95 -13.62
C VAL A 110 4.93 17.44 -12.28
N THR A 111 3.63 17.68 -12.20
CA THR A 111 2.94 18.22 -11.02
C THR A 111 2.28 17.14 -10.17
N ALA A 112 1.99 15.97 -10.76
CA ALA A 112 1.49 14.81 -10.05
C ALA A 112 1.72 13.51 -10.83
N PHE A 113 1.67 12.39 -10.12
CA PHE A 113 1.40 11.07 -10.72
C PHE A 113 -0.01 10.61 -10.32
N HIS A 114 -0.67 9.90 -11.22
CA HIS A 114 -1.97 9.25 -11.00
C HIS A 114 -1.77 7.75 -11.13
N ALA A 115 -2.14 6.97 -10.10
CA ALA A 115 -2.09 5.51 -10.13
C ALA A 115 -3.49 4.90 -10.06
N GLU A 116 -3.79 4.05 -11.03
CA GLU A 116 -5.12 3.48 -11.26
C GLU A 116 -5.07 1.96 -11.37
N TRP A 117 -6.08 1.30 -10.78
CA TRP A 117 -6.28 -0.15 -10.85
C TRP A 117 -7.76 -0.45 -11.09
N LEU A 118 -8.06 -1.69 -11.54
CA LEU A 118 -9.43 -2.14 -11.86
C LEU A 118 -10.48 -1.84 -10.76
N ARG A 119 -10.16 -1.99 -9.47
CA ARG A 119 -11.14 -1.80 -8.35
C ARG A 119 -10.71 -0.72 -7.36
N SER A 120 -10.04 0.31 -7.87
CA SER A 120 -9.56 1.44 -7.08
C SER A 120 -10.14 2.75 -7.61
N VAL A 121 -10.04 3.79 -6.79
CA VAL A 121 -10.11 5.17 -7.28
C VAL A 121 -8.78 5.58 -7.90
N ASP A 122 -8.78 6.73 -8.59
CA ASP A 122 -7.57 7.45 -8.95
C ASP A 122 -6.82 7.88 -7.67
N ASN A 123 -5.60 7.38 -7.51
CA ASN A 123 -4.71 7.76 -6.42
C ASN A 123 -3.73 8.83 -6.94
N ILE A 124 -3.86 10.05 -6.43
CA ILE A 124 -3.11 11.21 -6.92
C ILE A 124 -1.97 11.54 -5.95
N TYR A 125 -0.75 11.62 -6.48
CA TYR A 125 0.49 11.89 -5.75
C TYR A 125 1.07 13.23 -6.17
N TYR A 126 0.76 14.29 -5.40
CA TYR A 126 1.09 15.67 -5.77
C TYR A 126 2.56 16.03 -5.54
N LEU A 127 3.20 16.63 -6.55
CA LEU A 127 4.58 17.10 -6.56
C LEU A 127 4.71 18.64 -6.55
N ASP A 128 3.60 19.35 -6.64
CA ASP A 128 3.53 20.79 -6.80
C ASP A 128 3.70 21.60 -5.49
N GLY A 129 3.96 20.92 -4.37
CA GLY A 129 4.15 21.57 -3.07
C GLY A 129 2.89 22.22 -2.49
N ARG A 130 1.70 21.82 -2.96
CA ARG A 130 0.43 22.32 -2.43
C ARG A 130 0.29 22.10 -0.92
N PRO A 131 -0.44 22.99 -0.21
CA PRO A 131 -0.60 22.87 1.23
C PRO A 131 -1.33 21.58 1.60
N HIS A 132 -0.92 20.98 2.72
CA HIS A 132 -1.62 19.85 3.30
C HIS A 132 -3.02 20.29 3.79
N PRO A 133 -4.08 19.48 3.57
CA PRO A 133 -5.41 19.80 4.05
C PRO A 133 -5.46 19.87 5.58
N SER A 134 -6.48 20.56 6.10
CA SER A 134 -6.73 20.60 7.54
C SER A 134 -7.16 19.23 8.06
N ALA A 135 -6.93 18.95 9.34
CA ALA A 135 -7.29 17.67 9.96
C ALA A 135 -8.79 17.30 9.90
N ASN A 136 -9.67 18.25 9.56
CA ASN A 136 -11.11 18.02 9.42
C ASN A 136 -11.55 17.92 7.95
N ALA A 137 -10.61 17.91 7.01
CA ALA A 137 -10.94 17.74 5.60
C ALA A 137 -11.55 16.35 5.36
N PRO A 138 -12.45 16.21 4.36
CA PRO A 138 -13.08 14.92 4.10
C PRO A 138 -12.07 13.83 3.75
N HIS A 139 -12.24 12.66 4.36
CA HIS A 139 -11.44 11.49 4.03
C HIS A 139 -11.97 10.80 2.77
N THR A 140 -11.07 10.33 1.90
CA THR A 140 -11.40 9.64 0.64
C THR A 140 -10.76 8.25 0.59
N TRP A 141 -11.10 7.42 -0.40
CA TRP A 141 -10.44 6.11 -0.57
C TRP A 141 -8.98 6.24 -1.01
N GLY A 142 -8.67 7.28 -1.80
CA GLY A 142 -7.31 7.59 -2.26
C GLY A 142 -6.50 8.46 -1.27
N GLY A 143 -7.18 9.03 -0.27
CA GLY A 143 -6.57 9.94 0.69
C GLY A 143 -6.13 11.26 0.06
N PHE A 144 -5.19 11.92 0.73
CA PHE A 144 -4.43 13.05 0.23
C PHE A 144 -2.95 12.70 0.32
N ALA A 145 -2.26 12.66 -0.82
CA ALA A 145 -0.85 12.29 -0.89
C ALA A 145 0.01 13.41 -1.50
N THR A 146 1.15 13.69 -0.86
CA THR A 146 2.20 14.52 -1.44
C THR A 146 3.46 13.69 -1.64
N ALA A 147 4.17 13.97 -2.71
CA ALA A 147 5.37 13.29 -3.12
C ALA A 147 6.55 14.27 -3.14
N LYS A 148 7.74 13.73 -2.90
CA LYS A 148 9.02 14.42 -3.06
C LYS A 148 10.04 13.46 -3.66
N TRP A 149 10.96 14.02 -4.44
CA TRP A 149 12.11 13.28 -4.94
C TRP A 149 13.15 13.10 -3.83
N ASP A 150 13.66 11.87 -3.70
CA ASP A 150 14.83 11.52 -2.90
C ASP A 150 15.81 10.76 -3.80
N GLY A 151 16.69 11.51 -4.48
CA GLY A 151 17.42 11.00 -5.64
C GLY A 151 16.45 10.57 -6.75
N ASP A 152 16.58 9.32 -7.21
CA ASP A 152 15.74 8.72 -8.25
C ASP A 152 14.49 8.01 -7.68
N MET A 153 14.30 8.06 -6.36
CA MET A 153 13.16 7.47 -5.66
C MET A 153 12.09 8.54 -5.41
N LEU A 154 10.82 8.16 -5.57
CA LEU A 154 9.69 9.01 -5.14
C LEU A 154 9.30 8.62 -3.72
N THR A 155 9.41 9.55 -2.78
CA THR A 155 8.89 9.37 -1.41
C THR A 155 7.56 10.08 -1.28
N ILE A 156 6.54 9.33 -0.92
CA ILE A 156 5.16 9.77 -0.82
C ILE A 156 4.72 9.70 0.64
N LYS A 157 3.91 10.66 1.07
CA LYS A 157 3.19 10.60 2.33
C LYS A 157 1.71 10.85 2.09
N ALA A 158 0.86 9.92 2.53
CA ALA A 158 -0.58 9.99 2.42
C ALA A 158 -1.28 9.94 3.79
N THR A 159 -2.34 10.74 3.91
CA THR A 159 -3.25 10.81 5.08
C THR A 159 -4.69 11.02 4.58
N HIS A 160 -5.64 11.35 5.46
CA HIS A 160 -7.05 11.60 5.10
C HIS A 160 -7.69 10.42 4.36
N LEU A 161 -7.28 9.21 4.70
CA LEU A 161 -7.79 7.98 4.13
C LEU A 161 -9.06 7.58 4.88
N LYS A 162 -10.09 7.16 4.16
CA LYS A 162 -11.23 6.45 4.76
C LYS A 162 -10.72 5.19 5.45
N GLU A 163 -11.43 4.75 6.49
CA GLU A 163 -11.17 3.47 7.12
C GLU A 163 -11.16 2.34 6.07
N GLY A 164 -10.12 1.51 6.14
CA GLY A 164 -9.88 0.40 5.23
C GLY A 164 -9.43 -0.84 5.99
N TYR A 165 -8.59 -1.63 5.35
CA TYR A 165 -8.01 -2.84 5.92
C TYR A 165 -6.58 -3.00 5.45
N VAL A 166 -5.72 -3.49 6.34
CA VAL A 166 -4.35 -3.87 5.97
C VAL A 166 -4.33 -5.21 5.23
N ARG A 167 -5.33 -6.07 5.48
CA ARG A 167 -5.47 -7.41 4.89
C ARG A 167 -6.96 -7.78 4.75
N ARG A 168 -7.34 -8.44 3.65
CA ARG A 168 -8.74 -8.77 3.27
C ARG A 168 -9.42 -9.88 4.11
N ASN A 169 -8.93 -10.18 5.31
CA ASN A 169 -9.50 -11.17 6.23
C ASN A 169 -10.09 -10.54 7.51
N GLY A 170 -10.44 -9.25 7.45
CA GLY A 170 -11.07 -8.52 8.56
C GLY A 170 -10.11 -7.66 9.39
N VAL A 171 -8.79 -7.73 9.15
CA VAL A 171 -7.82 -6.90 9.87
C VAL A 171 -7.92 -5.44 9.40
N PRO A 172 -8.35 -4.51 10.27
CA PRO A 172 -8.67 -3.15 9.86
C PRO A 172 -7.45 -2.24 9.72
N ARG A 173 -7.71 -1.09 9.13
CA ARG A 173 -6.84 0.09 9.11
C ARG A 173 -7.71 1.32 9.37
N SER A 174 -7.38 2.10 10.39
CA SER A 174 -8.17 3.25 10.84
C SER A 174 -8.07 4.44 9.88
N ASP A 175 -8.97 5.41 10.03
CA ASP A 175 -8.89 6.68 9.31
C ASP A 175 -7.78 7.60 9.84
N LEU A 176 -7.16 7.29 10.98
CA LEU A 176 -6.02 8.01 11.56
C LEU A 176 -4.66 7.52 11.07
N ALA A 177 -4.64 6.53 10.19
CA ALA A 177 -3.40 5.97 9.68
C ALA A 177 -2.65 6.97 8.78
N THR A 178 -1.32 6.90 8.84
CA THR A 178 -0.40 7.55 7.92
C THR A 178 0.28 6.49 7.07
N VAL A 179 0.35 6.75 5.77
CA VAL A 179 1.02 5.87 4.82
C VAL A 179 2.23 6.60 4.26
N THR A 180 3.38 5.96 4.31
CA THR A 180 4.57 6.40 3.59
C THR A 180 4.85 5.39 2.48
N GLU A 181 5.05 5.86 1.25
CA GLU A 181 5.44 5.01 0.14
C GLU A 181 6.79 5.43 -0.44
N HIS A 182 7.54 4.46 -0.93
CA HIS A 182 8.78 4.66 -1.67
C HIS A 182 8.68 3.94 -3.00
N TRP A 183 8.65 4.69 -4.10
CA TRP A 183 8.65 4.11 -5.45
C TRP A 183 10.05 4.15 -6.02
N MET A 184 10.52 2.98 -6.45
CA MET A 184 11.83 2.77 -7.03
C MET A 184 11.67 2.05 -8.35
N ARG A 185 12.35 2.52 -9.40
CA ARG A 185 12.31 1.88 -10.72
C ARG A 185 13.70 1.40 -11.12
N HIS A 186 13.78 0.12 -11.49
CA HIS A 186 14.98 -0.53 -12.00
C HIS A 186 14.70 -1.12 -13.39
N GLY A 187 14.91 -0.31 -14.44
CA GLY A 187 14.61 -0.69 -15.81
C GLY A 187 13.11 -0.94 -16.00
N ASN A 188 12.73 -2.20 -16.21
CA ASN A 188 11.34 -2.64 -16.39
C ASN A 188 10.66 -3.06 -15.08
N TRP A 189 11.32 -2.90 -13.93
CA TRP A 189 10.75 -3.26 -12.63
C TRP A 189 10.41 -2.01 -11.84
N LEU A 190 9.21 -1.97 -11.29
CA LEU A 190 8.76 -0.99 -10.30
C LEU A 190 8.62 -1.72 -8.96
N THR A 191 9.38 -1.27 -7.97
CA THR A 191 9.27 -1.71 -6.59
C THR A 191 8.64 -0.59 -5.77
N VAL A 192 7.55 -0.91 -5.08
CA VAL A 192 6.88 0.01 -4.15
C VAL A 192 7.01 -0.54 -2.75
N VAL A 193 7.61 0.23 -1.86
CA VAL A 193 7.60 -0.06 -0.42
C VAL A 193 6.54 0.80 0.24
N THR A 194 5.58 0.16 0.89
CA THR A 194 4.53 0.83 1.67
C THR A 194 4.79 0.61 3.16
N ILE A 195 4.73 1.69 3.92
CA ILE A 195 4.87 1.72 5.37
C ILE A 195 3.58 2.30 5.95
N VAL A 196 2.84 1.50 6.69
CA VAL A 196 1.58 1.91 7.33
C VAL A 196 1.79 2.09 8.82
N GLU A 197 1.56 3.30 9.31
CA GLU A 197 1.52 3.62 10.73
C GLU A 197 0.07 3.88 11.12
N ASP A 198 -0.46 3.13 12.09
CA ASP A 198 -1.84 3.28 12.55
C ASP A 198 -1.90 3.23 14.08
N PRO A 199 -2.13 4.38 14.75
CA PRO A 199 -2.12 4.44 16.21
C PRO A 199 -3.29 3.70 16.87
N VAL A 200 -4.32 3.32 16.10
CA VAL A 200 -5.53 2.65 16.64
C VAL A 200 -5.36 1.14 16.63
N TYR A 201 -4.76 0.57 15.59
CA TYR A 201 -4.77 -0.88 15.34
C TYR A 201 -3.40 -1.54 15.28
N LEU A 202 -2.33 -0.78 15.02
CA LEU A 202 -0.99 -1.32 14.91
C LEU A 202 -0.14 -0.95 16.13
N THR A 203 0.74 -1.88 16.54
CA THR A 203 1.70 -1.66 17.62
C THR A 203 3.03 -1.11 17.11
N GLU A 204 3.33 -1.33 15.84
CA GLU A 204 4.55 -0.89 15.14
C GLU A 204 4.23 -0.63 13.67
N PRO A 205 5.07 0.13 12.92
CA PRO A 205 4.86 0.34 11.49
C PRO A 205 4.82 -0.98 10.71
N PHE A 206 3.83 -1.13 9.84
CA PHE A 206 3.72 -2.29 8.97
C PHE A 206 4.34 -2.00 7.60
N VAL A 207 5.42 -2.71 7.28
CA VAL A 207 6.22 -2.48 6.06
C VAL A 207 6.04 -3.62 5.08
N ARG A 208 5.81 -3.29 3.81
CA ARG A 208 5.69 -4.27 2.71
C ARG A 208 6.36 -3.75 1.45
N SER A 209 6.99 -4.63 0.69
CA SER A 209 7.35 -4.40 -0.71
C SER A 209 6.27 -4.96 -1.63
N THR A 210 6.19 -4.43 -2.84
CA THR A 210 5.46 -5.01 -3.97
C THR A 210 6.14 -4.67 -5.27
N ASP A 211 6.34 -5.70 -6.10
CA ASP A 211 6.93 -5.55 -7.42
C ASP A 211 5.91 -5.64 -8.56
N TYR A 212 6.12 -4.78 -9.55
CA TYR A 212 5.44 -4.77 -10.84
C TYR A 212 6.47 -4.82 -11.97
N GLU A 213 6.10 -5.43 -13.08
CA GLU A 213 6.90 -5.42 -14.32
C GLU A 213 6.19 -4.58 -15.39
N LEU A 214 6.92 -3.74 -16.10
CA LEU A 214 6.39 -2.94 -17.20
C LEU A 214 5.84 -3.86 -18.30
N ASP A 215 4.61 -3.61 -18.73
CA ASP A 215 3.95 -4.34 -19.81
C ASP A 215 3.31 -3.35 -20.79
N GLU A 216 3.98 -3.12 -21.92
CA GLU A 216 3.53 -2.17 -22.95
C GLU A 216 2.24 -2.62 -23.69
N HIS A 217 1.81 -3.87 -23.52
CA HIS A 217 0.59 -4.40 -24.14
C HIS A 217 -0.59 -4.45 -23.18
N GLN A 218 -0.35 -4.20 -21.89
CA GLN A 218 -1.39 -4.20 -20.87
C GLN A 218 -2.27 -2.95 -20.99
N LEU A 219 -3.54 -3.10 -20.58
CA LEU A 219 -4.45 -1.99 -20.34
C LEU A 219 -5.26 -2.27 -19.07
N VAL A 220 -5.38 -1.28 -18.18
CA VAL A 220 -6.36 -1.31 -17.10
C VAL A 220 -7.76 -1.11 -17.70
N ALA A 221 -8.59 -2.15 -17.62
CA ALA A 221 -9.95 -2.11 -18.14
C ALA A 221 -10.87 -1.23 -17.27
N PRO A 222 -11.94 -0.64 -17.84
CA PRO A 222 -13.00 -0.04 -17.04
C PRO A 222 -13.65 -1.08 -16.11
N TYR A 223 -14.02 -0.64 -14.91
CA TYR A 223 -14.76 -1.46 -13.96
C TYR A 223 -16.05 -0.77 -13.54
N PRO A 224 -17.11 -0.82 -14.37
CA PRO A 224 -18.44 -0.42 -13.93
C PRO A 224 -18.86 -1.39 -12.82
N CYS A 225 -18.90 -0.90 -11.58
CA CYS A 225 -19.36 -1.71 -10.47
C CYS A 225 -20.88 -1.64 -10.37
N ASP A 226 -21.53 -2.78 -10.57
CA ASP A 226 -22.96 -2.94 -10.36
C ASP A 226 -23.21 -3.63 -9.02
N VAL A 227 -24.18 -3.10 -8.28
CA VAL A 227 -24.63 -3.67 -7.01
C VAL A 227 -25.72 -4.69 -7.31
N VAL A 228 -25.51 -5.93 -6.86
CA VAL A 228 -26.45 -7.04 -7.06
C VAL A 228 -26.69 -7.79 -5.75
N GLU A 229 -27.83 -8.45 -5.63
CA GLU A 229 -28.07 -9.34 -4.50
C GLU A 229 -27.36 -10.68 -4.73
N GLU A 230 -26.19 -10.86 -4.10
CA GLU A 230 -25.41 -12.11 -4.22
C GLU A 230 -25.90 -13.21 -3.26
N VAL A 231 -26.43 -12.80 -2.10
CA VAL A 231 -26.90 -13.71 -1.05
C VAL A 231 -28.16 -13.12 -0.44
N GLU A 232 -29.27 -13.88 -0.53
CA GLU A 232 -30.53 -13.51 0.10
C GLU A 232 -30.37 -13.48 1.63
N ARG A 233 -30.83 -12.38 2.25
CA ARG A 233 -30.77 -12.18 3.71
C ARG A 233 -32.05 -11.57 4.25
N GLY A 234 -32.31 -11.86 5.52
CA GLY A 234 -33.33 -11.15 6.27
C GLY A 234 -33.05 -9.63 6.30
N LYS A 235 -34.12 -8.84 6.34
CA LYS A 235 -34.02 -7.38 6.45
C LYS A 235 -33.20 -6.98 7.68
N ASN A 236 -32.33 -5.98 7.52
CA ASN A 236 -31.46 -5.43 8.57
C ASN A 236 -30.44 -6.43 9.16
N VAL A 237 -30.13 -7.53 8.46
CA VAL A 237 -29.06 -8.45 8.87
C VAL A 237 -27.73 -7.94 8.33
N VAL A 238 -26.82 -7.56 9.24
CA VAL A 238 -25.42 -7.27 8.92
C VAL A 238 -24.58 -8.47 9.36
N PRO A 239 -23.85 -9.15 8.45
CA PRO A 239 -23.02 -10.30 8.83
C PRO A 239 -21.94 -9.94 9.84
N HIS A 240 -21.88 -10.66 10.95
CA HIS A 240 -20.87 -10.53 12.00
C HIS A 240 -20.83 -11.80 12.86
N PHE A 241 -19.78 -11.94 13.66
CA PHE A 241 -19.74 -12.86 14.80
C PHE A 241 -19.75 -12.06 16.10
N LEU A 242 -20.28 -12.66 17.18
CA LEU A 242 -20.10 -12.10 18.51
C LEU A 242 -18.68 -12.43 19.00
N PRO A 243 -18.14 -11.64 19.95
CA PRO A 243 -16.83 -11.92 20.54
C PRO A 243 -16.69 -13.39 20.97
N GLY A 244 -15.66 -14.05 20.47
CA GLY A 244 -15.36 -15.46 20.77
C GLY A 244 -16.26 -16.51 20.09
N THR A 245 -17.19 -16.12 19.20
CA THR A 245 -18.11 -17.07 18.55
C THR A 245 -17.76 -17.43 17.10
N ASN A 246 -16.68 -16.85 16.53
CA ASN A 246 -16.25 -17.19 15.18
C ASN A 246 -15.59 -18.57 15.14
N PRO A 247 -16.20 -19.57 14.48
CA PRO A 247 -15.71 -20.95 14.51
C PRO A 247 -14.46 -21.18 13.67
N SER A 248 -14.14 -20.25 12.75
CA SER A 248 -13.15 -20.49 11.68
C SER A 248 -11.74 -20.00 12.05
N LEU A 249 -11.57 -19.30 13.17
CA LEU A 249 -10.30 -18.64 13.54
C LEU A 249 -9.13 -19.61 13.75
N LYS A 250 -9.42 -20.88 14.02
CA LYS A 250 -8.41 -21.93 14.25
C LYS A 250 -8.09 -22.76 13.02
N ASP A 251 -8.85 -22.59 11.94
CA ASP A 251 -8.76 -23.49 10.79
C ASP A 251 -7.44 -23.30 10.05
N PHE A 252 -6.96 -22.05 9.91
CA PHE A 252 -5.64 -21.75 9.37
C PHE A 252 -4.52 -22.46 10.15
N ALA A 253 -4.51 -22.31 11.48
CA ALA A 253 -3.49 -22.94 12.32
C ALA A 253 -3.52 -24.47 12.20
N ALA A 254 -4.70 -25.08 12.16
CA ALA A 254 -4.86 -26.52 12.00
C ALA A 254 -4.43 -27.02 10.61
N ALA A 255 -4.83 -26.32 9.54
CA ALA A 255 -4.51 -26.67 8.16
C ALA A 255 -3.00 -26.68 7.90
N HIS A 256 -2.28 -25.71 8.47
CA HIS A 256 -0.83 -25.55 8.31
C HIS A 256 0.00 -26.17 9.45
N ASN A 257 -0.65 -26.82 10.43
CA ASN A 257 -0.02 -27.39 11.62
C ASN A 257 0.87 -26.38 12.38
N LEU A 258 0.37 -25.16 12.54
CA LEU A 258 1.03 -24.08 13.26
C LEU A 258 0.51 -23.99 14.70
N PRO A 259 1.30 -23.46 15.65
CA PRO A 259 0.78 -23.04 16.94
C PRO A 259 -0.28 -21.96 16.78
N GLU A 260 -1.45 -22.12 17.43
CA GLU A 260 -2.55 -21.15 17.33
C GLU A 260 -2.09 -19.75 17.73
N GLU A 261 -1.32 -19.60 18.82
CA GLU A 261 -0.80 -18.30 19.27
C GLU A 261 0.02 -17.60 18.18
N ALA A 262 0.77 -18.34 17.37
CA ALA A 262 1.63 -17.77 16.34
C ALA A 262 0.83 -17.14 15.19
N THR A 263 -0.39 -17.60 14.92
CA THR A 263 -1.22 -17.06 13.83
C THR A 263 -1.95 -15.77 14.21
N ARG A 264 -1.85 -15.32 15.47
CA ARG A 264 -2.61 -14.19 16.02
C ARG A 264 -1.89 -12.84 15.87
N GLY A 265 -0.77 -12.82 15.15
CA GLY A 265 0.00 -11.61 14.87
C GLY A 265 0.63 -10.99 16.11
N GLY A 266 0.87 -9.69 16.03
CA GLY A 266 1.62 -8.90 17.01
C GLY A 266 3.04 -8.65 16.54
N ALA A 267 3.61 -7.49 16.92
CA ALA A 267 4.89 -7.02 16.42
C ALA A 267 6.03 -8.04 16.54
N ALA A 268 6.09 -8.78 17.64
CA ALA A 268 7.10 -9.83 17.84
C ALA A 268 7.15 -10.84 16.68
N THR A 269 6.02 -11.12 16.01
CA THR A 269 5.95 -12.07 14.89
C THR A 269 6.61 -11.58 13.60
N MET A 270 6.95 -10.28 13.50
CA MET A 270 7.66 -9.71 12.36
C MET A 270 9.17 -9.98 12.39
N TYR A 271 9.70 -10.32 13.58
CA TYR A 271 11.14 -10.35 13.82
C TYR A 271 11.72 -11.77 13.77
N PRO A 272 12.94 -11.97 13.21
CA PRO A 272 13.56 -13.29 13.11
C PRO A 272 13.70 -14.04 14.44
N GLU A 273 13.84 -13.32 15.55
CA GLU A 273 13.97 -13.84 16.92
C GLU A 273 12.75 -14.67 17.34
N TYR A 274 11.57 -14.38 16.76
CA TYR A 274 10.33 -15.11 17.04
C TYR A 274 10.44 -16.60 16.70
N ARG A 275 11.33 -16.98 15.77
CA ARG A 275 11.60 -18.39 15.43
C ARG A 275 11.98 -19.22 16.65
N SER A 276 12.70 -18.63 17.61
CA SER A 276 13.08 -19.31 18.85
C SER A 276 11.87 -19.59 19.74
N LYS A 277 10.93 -18.63 19.84
CA LYS A 277 9.67 -18.82 20.56
C LYS A 277 8.81 -19.87 19.88
N LEU A 278 8.65 -19.76 18.55
CA LEU A 278 7.88 -20.68 17.73
C LEU A 278 8.33 -22.14 17.88
N ALA A 279 9.64 -22.39 17.94
CA ALA A 279 10.21 -23.74 18.09
C ALA A 279 9.82 -24.44 19.40
N THR A 280 9.39 -23.69 20.42
CA THR A 280 8.99 -24.22 21.73
C THR A 280 7.48 -24.39 21.89
N MET A 281 6.69 -23.92 20.93
CA MET A 281 5.23 -23.88 21.02
C MET A 281 4.58 -25.21 20.60
N PRO A 282 3.48 -25.60 21.26
CA PRO A 282 2.68 -26.73 20.79
C PRO A 282 1.95 -26.36 19.50
N THR A 283 2.01 -27.25 18.50
CA THR A 283 1.26 -27.11 17.24
C THR A 283 -0.21 -27.43 17.45
N ALA A 284 -1.11 -26.80 16.68
CA ALA A 284 -2.56 -27.03 16.76
C ALA A 284 -2.99 -28.50 16.47
N GLY A 285 -2.13 -29.28 15.81
CA GLY A 285 -2.44 -30.62 15.32
C GLY A 285 -3.24 -30.53 14.02
N LYS A 286 -2.95 -31.42 13.06
CA LYS A 286 -3.70 -31.47 11.79
C LYS A 286 -5.13 -31.95 12.07
N LYS A 287 -6.13 -31.19 11.62
CA LYS A 287 -7.50 -31.67 11.46
C LYS A 287 -7.60 -32.56 10.22
#